data_AF-A0A160FPX8-F1
#
_entry.id   AF-A0A160FPX8-F1
#
_cell.length_a   1.000
_cell.length_b   1.000
_cell.length_c   1.000
_cell.angle_alpha   90.00
_cell.angle_beta   90.00
_cell.angle_gamma   90.00
#
_symmetry.space_group_name_H-M   'P 1'
#
loop_
_entity.id
_entity.type
_entity.pdbx_description
1 polymer ?
#
loop_
_entity_poly.entity_id
_entity_poly.type
_entity_poly.pdbx_seq_one_letter_code
_entity_poly.pdbx_strand_id
1 'polypeptide(L)'
;MSRTARGVRPLSWRVRAYDGEYLQHGAPLPLIAEISGNADDEPSIPIEHDRAQRCLLAVVLNLDCRRMACDLLHPFARVSDSMTVFVEEPESDGVAAGHVIARLDLMREADIAHGSLLMENQPRIDLETVKIEPADGVLDVLLRLLAFMVR
;
A
#
# COMPACT_ATOMS: atom_id res chain seq x y z
N MET A 1 36.97 -11.84 -14.14
CA MET A 1 35.79 -12.72 -14.32
C MET A 1 35.33 -13.16 -12.94
N SER A 2 34.30 -12.52 -12.39
CA SER A 2 33.66 -12.95 -11.14
C SER A 2 32.17 -13.09 -11.39
N ARG A 3 31.70 -14.29 -11.05
CA ARG A 3 30.36 -14.87 -11.09
C ARG A 3 29.21 -13.86 -11.00
N THR A 4 28.34 -13.96 -11.99
CA THR A 4 26.94 -13.52 -11.98
C THR A 4 26.24 -13.96 -10.69
N ALA A 5 26.02 -13.02 -9.77
CA ALA A 5 24.90 -13.12 -8.86
C ALA A 5 23.65 -13.20 -9.75
N ARG A 6 22.84 -14.26 -9.61
CA ARG A 6 21.54 -14.33 -10.29
C ARG A 6 20.81 -13.02 -9.98
N GLY A 7 20.55 -12.24 -11.02
CA GLY A 7 19.93 -10.93 -10.91
C GLY A 7 18.54 -11.07 -10.30
N VAL A 8 18.46 -10.85 -8.99
CA VAL A 8 17.20 -10.63 -8.31
C VAL A 8 16.71 -9.28 -8.82
N ARG A 9 15.55 -9.27 -9.49
CA ARG A 9 14.94 -7.99 -9.88
C ARG A 9 14.47 -7.30 -8.59
N PRO A 10 14.80 -6.01 -8.39
CA PRO A 10 14.23 -5.24 -7.29
C PRO A 10 12.71 -5.25 -7.37
N LEU A 11 12.05 -5.31 -6.20
CA LEU A 11 10.60 -5.32 -6.12
C LEU A 11 10.09 -3.87 -6.19
N SER A 12 9.58 -3.48 -7.35
CA SER A 12 8.92 -2.19 -7.53
C SER A 12 7.48 -2.26 -7.03
N TRP A 13 7.02 -1.18 -6.41
CA TRP A 13 5.65 -1.07 -5.94
C TRP A 13 5.11 0.35 -6.17
N ARG A 14 3.79 0.45 -6.33
CA ARG A 14 3.05 1.70 -6.44
C ARG A 14 1.79 1.59 -5.60
N VAL A 15 1.51 2.62 -4.81
CA VAL A 15 0.28 2.78 -4.04
C VAL A 15 -0.51 3.92 -4.64
N ARG A 16 -1.79 3.69 -4.90
CA ARG A 16 -2.74 4.67 -5.44
C ARG A 16 -3.97 4.73 -4.57
N ALA A 17 -4.20 5.86 -3.93
CA ALA A 17 -5.38 6.12 -3.12
C ALA A 17 -6.40 6.92 -3.93
N TYR A 18 -7.65 6.49 -3.86
CA TYR A 18 -8.78 7.07 -4.56
C TYR A 18 -9.88 7.47 -3.57
N ASP A 19 -10.59 8.53 -3.90
CA ASP A 19 -11.77 8.98 -3.15
C ASP A 19 -13.01 8.16 -3.55
N GLY A 20 -13.71 7.59 -2.57
CA GLY A 20 -14.91 6.77 -2.76
C GLY A 20 -14.68 5.26 -2.77
N GLU A 21 -15.79 4.51 -2.82
CA GLU A 21 -15.84 3.05 -2.79
C GLU A 21 -15.71 2.44 -4.19
N TYR A 22 -14.86 1.43 -4.34
CA TYR A 22 -14.72 0.68 -5.59
C TYR A 22 -15.79 -0.42 -5.75
N LEU A 23 -16.77 -0.17 -6.62
CA LEU A 23 -17.92 -1.07 -6.87
C LEU A 23 -17.72 -2.08 -8.02
N GLN A 24 -16.48 -2.32 -8.49
CA GLN A 24 -16.11 -3.20 -9.62
C GLN A 24 -16.69 -2.84 -11.01
N HIS A 25 -17.80 -2.11 -11.10
CA HIS A 25 -18.56 -1.85 -12.33
C HIS A 25 -18.81 -0.35 -12.62
N GLY A 26 -18.07 0.56 -11.99
CA GLY A 26 -18.38 2.01 -11.94
C GLY A 26 -17.26 2.94 -12.40
N ALA A 27 -17.64 4.20 -12.65
CA ALA A 27 -16.82 5.31 -13.12
C ALA A 27 -15.44 5.44 -12.44
N PRO A 28 -14.42 6.01 -13.12
CA PRO A 28 -13.10 6.20 -12.53
C PRO A 28 -13.21 6.99 -11.23
N LEU A 29 -12.72 6.41 -10.13
CA LEU A 29 -12.62 7.11 -8.86
C LEU A 29 -11.58 8.24 -8.96
N PRO A 30 -11.76 9.38 -8.28
CA PRO A 30 -10.75 10.44 -8.26
C PRO A 30 -9.47 9.97 -7.55
N LEU A 31 -8.32 9.99 -8.24
CA LEU A 31 -7.03 9.73 -7.62
C LEU A 31 -6.64 10.90 -6.70
N ILE A 32 -6.40 10.61 -5.43
CA ILE A 32 -6.08 11.62 -4.40
C ILE A 32 -4.63 11.55 -3.90
N ALA A 33 -4.00 10.38 -3.93
CA ALA A 33 -2.59 10.22 -3.61
C ALA A 33 -1.96 9.09 -4.43
N GLU A 34 -0.73 9.29 -4.87
CA GLU A 34 0.08 8.26 -5.51
C GLU A 34 1.49 8.31 -4.96
N ILE A 35 2.04 7.16 -4.62
CA ILE A 35 3.42 7.02 -4.18
C ILE A 35 4.00 5.70 -4.68
N SER A 36 5.25 5.72 -5.14
CA SER A 36 5.96 4.54 -5.60
C SER A 36 7.32 4.40 -4.93
N GLY A 37 7.86 3.19 -4.99
CA GLY A 37 9.21 2.90 -4.52
C GLY A 37 9.70 1.55 -5.02
N ASN A 38 10.94 1.25 -4.66
CA ASN A 38 11.57 -0.03 -4.92
C ASN A 38 12.08 -0.57 -3.59
N ALA A 39 12.01 -1.89 -3.40
CA ALA A 39 12.80 -2.57 -2.41
C ALA A 39 14.00 -3.21 -3.12
N ASP A 40 15.18 -2.66 -2.86
CA ASP A 40 16.46 -3.16 -3.40
C ASP A 40 16.93 -4.42 -2.64
N ASP A 41 16.45 -4.58 -1.39
CA ASP A 41 16.82 -5.68 -0.52
C ASP A 41 15.68 -6.68 -0.38
N GLU A 42 15.99 -7.95 -0.61
CA GLU A 42 15.17 -9.06 -0.13
C GLU A 42 15.11 -8.92 1.40
N PRO A 43 13.93 -8.88 2.04
CA PRO A 43 13.87 -8.89 3.50
C PRO A 43 14.72 -10.07 3.97
N SER A 44 15.69 -9.81 4.85
CA SER A 44 16.67 -10.80 5.35
C SER A 44 16.04 -11.96 6.13
N ILE A 45 14.71 -11.93 6.27
CA ILE A 45 13.90 -12.97 6.86
C ILE A 45 13.57 -13.95 5.73
N PRO A 46 13.82 -15.27 5.88
CA PRO A 46 13.35 -16.27 4.93
C PRO A 46 11.84 -16.38 5.09
N ILE A 47 11.13 -15.44 4.48
CA ILE A 47 9.69 -15.35 4.60
C ILE A 47 9.10 -16.26 3.52
N GLU A 48 8.48 -17.38 3.92
CA GLU A 48 7.55 -18.17 3.09
C GLU A 48 6.26 -17.38 2.81
N HIS A 49 6.35 -16.15 2.35
CA HIS A 49 5.19 -15.30 2.07
C HIS A 49 4.99 -15.16 0.58
N ASP A 50 3.72 -15.29 0.20
CA ASP A 50 3.24 -15.06 -1.15
C ASP A 50 3.73 -13.69 -1.67
N ARG A 51 3.87 -13.56 -2.99
CA ARG A 51 4.33 -12.33 -3.67
C ARG A 51 3.58 -11.10 -3.17
N ALA A 52 2.28 -11.23 -2.91
CA ALA A 52 1.45 -10.13 -2.41
C ALA A 52 1.89 -9.61 -1.04
N GLN A 53 2.13 -10.53 -0.11
CA GLN A 53 2.59 -10.21 1.25
C GLN A 53 3.99 -9.57 1.22
N ARG A 54 4.90 -10.04 0.35
CA ARG A 54 6.22 -9.41 0.18
C ARG A 54 6.13 -7.97 -0.36
N CYS A 55 5.21 -7.72 -1.29
CA CYS A 55 4.95 -6.37 -1.80
C CYS A 55 4.37 -5.47 -0.70
N LEU A 56 3.37 -5.94 0.06
CA LEU A 56 2.80 -5.19 1.19
C LEU A 56 3.86 -4.89 2.25
N LEU A 57 4.72 -5.85 2.59
CA LEU A 57 5.84 -5.64 3.50
C LEU A 57 6.79 -4.56 3.00
N ALA A 58 7.17 -4.61 1.72
CA ALA A 58 8.04 -3.61 1.10
C ALA A 58 7.41 -2.20 1.13
N VAL A 59 6.11 -2.09 0.90
CA VAL A 59 5.36 -0.82 1.01
C VAL A 59 5.43 -0.31 2.45
N VAL A 60 5.09 -1.14 3.45
CA VAL A 60 5.09 -0.75 4.86
C VAL A 60 6.47 -0.26 5.29
N LEU A 61 7.53 -1.02 5.03
CA LEU A 61 8.90 -0.64 5.41
C LEU A 61 9.35 0.66 4.75
N ASN A 62 9.07 0.84 3.45
CA ASN A 62 9.45 2.08 2.76
C ASN A 62 8.65 3.30 3.23
N LEU A 63 7.34 3.14 3.46
CA LEU A 63 6.50 4.21 3.98
C LEU A 63 6.91 4.57 5.41
N ASP A 64 7.22 3.59 6.26
CA ASP A 64 7.71 3.83 7.62
C ASP A 64 9.03 4.62 7.62
N CYS A 65 10.01 4.19 6.82
CA CYS A 65 11.27 4.92 6.62
C CYS A 65 11.04 6.38 6.17
N ARG A 66 10.13 6.60 5.22
CA ARG A 66 9.78 7.96 4.75
C ARG A 66 9.09 8.78 5.84
N ARG A 67 8.19 8.15 6.59
CA ARG A 67 7.46 8.79 7.69
C ARG A 67 8.39 9.22 8.81
N MET A 68 9.40 8.42 9.13
CA MET A 68 10.46 8.77 10.08
C MET A 68 11.34 9.94 9.60
N ALA A 69 11.52 10.08 8.28
CA ALA A 69 12.36 11.13 7.71
C ALA A 69 11.64 12.48 7.55
N CYS A 70 10.32 12.48 7.36
CA CYS A 70 9.56 13.68 6.96
C CYS A 70 8.41 14.07 7.90
N ASP A 71 8.20 13.38 9.02
CA ASP A 71 7.09 13.57 9.96
C ASP A 71 5.66 13.44 9.38
N LEU A 72 5.46 13.43 8.06
CA LEU A 72 4.20 13.13 7.37
C LEU A 72 4.51 12.52 6.00
N LEU A 73 3.63 11.63 5.53
CA LEU A 73 3.77 11.04 4.20
C LEU A 73 3.27 11.98 3.10
N HIS A 74 4.11 12.19 2.09
CA HIS A 74 3.74 12.89 0.87
C HIS A 74 3.48 11.90 -0.29
N PRO A 75 2.51 12.20 -1.18
CA PRO A 75 1.63 13.38 -1.17
C PRO A 75 0.58 13.33 -0.04
N PHE A 76 0.29 14.50 0.53
CA PHE A 76 -0.72 14.64 1.57
C PHE A 76 -2.11 14.72 0.93
N ALA A 77 -2.97 13.77 1.25
CA ALA A 77 -4.38 13.78 0.90
C ALA A 77 -5.22 13.50 2.14
N ARG A 78 -6.26 14.31 2.37
CA ARG A 78 -7.14 14.15 3.53
C ARG A 78 -7.90 12.82 3.46
N VAL A 79 -8.19 12.28 4.63
CA VAL A 79 -9.00 11.06 4.80
C VAL A 79 -10.47 11.40 4.60
N SER A 80 -11.04 10.96 3.48
CA SER A 80 -12.48 11.03 3.18
C SER A 80 -13.28 9.95 3.93
N ASP A 81 -14.62 10.05 3.86
CA ASP A 81 -15.55 9.10 4.49
C ASP A 81 -15.41 7.67 3.93
N SER A 82 -15.09 7.56 2.64
CA SER A 82 -14.80 6.29 1.97
C SER A 82 -13.65 6.48 0.98
N MET A 83 -12.72 5.54 0.95
CA MET A 83 -11.59 5.54 0.03
C MET A 83 -11.22 4.11 -0.36
N THR A 84 -10.71 3.95 -1.57
CA THR A 84 -10.09 2.70 -2.02
C THR A 84 -8.63 2.95 -2.33
N VAL A 85 -7.75 2.09 -1.81
CA VAL A 85 -6.31 2.14 -2.05
C VAL A 85 -5.89 0.88 -2.78
N PHE A 86 -5.23 1.03 -3.91
CA PHE A 86 -4.62 -0.08 -4.63
C PHE A 86 -3.12 -0.12 -4.38
N VAL A 87 -2.61 -1.31 -4.13
CA VAL A 87 -1.18 -1.62 -4.15
C VAL A 87 -0.92 -2.40 -5.44
N GLU A 88 -0.07 -1.84 -6.28
CA GLU A 88 0.26 -2.33 -7.60
C GLU A 88 1.74 -2.70 -7.67
N GLU A 89 2.05 -3.72 -8.45
CA GLU A 89 3.40 -3.95 -8.96
C GLU A 89 3.49 -3.38 -10.37
N PRO A 90 4.27 -2.30 -10.60
CA PRO A 90 4.40 -1.71 -11.91
C PRO A 90 5.01 -2.70 -12.91
N GLU A 91 4.44 -2.78 -14.12
CA GLU A 91 5.11 -3.46 -15.22
C GLU A 91 6.38 -2.70 -15.63
N SER A 92 7.37 -3.42 -16.19
CA SER A 92 8.71 -2.89 -16.50
C SER A 92 8.72 -1.65 -17.40
N ASP A 93 7.60 -1.37 -18.09
CA ASP A 93 7.48 -0.34 -19.11
C ASP A 93 6.87 0.97 -18.57
N GLY A 94 6.52 1.04 -17.28
CA GLY A 94 6.17 2.26 -16.53
C GLY A 94 4.88 3.00 -16.94
N VAL A 95 4.31 2.70 -18.11
CA VAL A 95 3.19 3.42 -18.75
C VAL A 95 1.84 2.71 -18.55
N ALA A 96 1.83 1.39 -18.31
CA ALA A 96 0.61 0.62 -18.05
C ALA A 96 0.21 0.65 -16.56
N ALA A 97 -1.08 0.40 -16.29
CA ALA A 97 -1.55 0.07 -14.94
C ALA A 97 -0.80 -1.17 -14.46
N GLY A 98 -0.24 -1.13 -13.24
CA GLY A 98 0.48 -2.27 -12.69
C GLY A 98 -0.46 -3.43 -12.38
N HIS A 99 0.10 -4.61 -12.12
CA HIS A 99 -0.68 -5.73 -11.59
C HIS A 99 -1.17 -5.35 -10.20
N VAL A 100 -2.50 -5.34 -9.97
CA VAL A 100 -3.07 -5.05 -8.65
C VAL A 100 -2.79 -6.24 -7.74
N ILE A 101 -1.95 -6.01 -6.75
CA ILE A 101 -1.54 -6.99 -5.75
C ILE A 101 -2.55 -7.04 -4.60
N ALA A 102 -2.99 -5.86 -4.18
CA ALA A 102 -3.93 -5.73 -3.10
C ALA A 102 -4.84 -4.52 -3.29
N ARG A 103 -6.05 -4.63 -2.76
CA ARG A 103 -6.98 -3.52 -2.59
C ARG A 103 -7.28 -3.37 -1.10
N LEU A 104 -7.20 -2.14 -0.63
CA LEU A 104 -7.69 -1.77 0.68
C LEU A 104 -8.91 -0.88 0.52
N ASP A 105 -9.98 -1.22 1.22
CA ASP A 105 -11.15 -0.36 1.34
C ASP A 105 -11.14 0.26 2.73
N LEU A 106 -11.15 1.59 2.78
CA LEU A 106 -11.15 2.38 3.99
C LEU A 106 -12.50 3.08 4.16
N MET A 107 -13.04 3.02 5.38
CA MET A 107 -14.21 3.78 5.80
C MET A 107 -13.83 4.59 7.04
N ARG A 108 -14.18 5.87 7.04
CA ARG A 108 -13.97 6.75 8.17
C ARG A 108 -15.28 6.96 8.91
N GLU A 109 -15.24 6.74 10.22
CA GLU A 109 -16.30 7.11 11.15
C GLU A 109 -15.71 8.03 12.23
N ALA A 110 -16.11 9.30 12.23
CA ALA A 110 -15.53 10.34 13.09
C ALA A 110 -13.99 10.46 12.94
N ASP A 111 -13.24 10.11 13.98
CA ASP A 111 -11.77 10.08 14.04
C ASP A 111 -11.21 8.65 14.01
N ILE A 112 -11.99 7.67 13.53
CA ILE A 112 -11.59 6.27 13.40
C ILE A 112 -11.64 5.86 11.92
N ALA A 113 -10.61 5.14 11.48
CA ALA A 113 -10.58 4.47 10.20
C ALA A 113 -10.76 2.95 10.38
N HIS A 114 -11.71 2.41 9.63
CA HIS A 114 -11.92 0.97 9.43
C HIS A 114 -11.28 0.59 8.10
N GLY A 115 -10.54 -0.52 8.08
CA GLY A 115 -9.88 -1.02 6.88
C GLY A 115 -10.29 -2.46 6.59
N SER A 116 -10.38 -2.80 5.32
CA SER A 116 -10.38 -4.19 4.88
C SER A 116 -9.40 -4.38 3.74
N LEU A 117 -8.74 -5.53 3.71
CA LEU A 117 -7.77 -5.91 2.70
C LEU A 117 -8.31 -7.05 1.85
N LEU A 118 -8.19 -6.90 0.54
CA LEU A 118 -8.43 -7.94 -0.45
C LEU A 118 -7.13 -8.18 -1.22
N MET A 119 -6.70 -9.43 -1.25
CA MET A 119 -5.59 -9.91 -2.08
C MET A 119 -6.12 -10.97 -3.05
N GLU A 120 -5.43 -11.14 -4.17
CA GLU A 120 -5.81 -12.12 -5.18
C GLU A 120 -5.91 -13.53 -4.58
N ASN A 121 -7.01 -14.24 -4.85
CA ASN A 121 -7.28 -15.60 -4.37
C ASN A 121 -7.29 -15.79 -2.84
N GLN A 122 -7.38 -14.70 -2.06
CA GLN A 122 -7.50 -14.76 -0.61
C GLN A 122 -8.86 -14.23 -0.15
N PRO A 123 -9.43 -14.78 0.94
CA PRO A 123 -10.58 -14.17 1.59
C PRO A 123 -10.28 -12.71 1.98
N ARG A 124 -11.32 -11.88 2.02
CA ARG A 124 -11.22 -10.54 2.59
C ARG A 124 -10.76 -10.63 4.06
N ILE A 125 -9.82 -9.77 4.42
CA ILE A 125 -9.30 -9.63 5.79
C ILE A 125 -9.79 -8.29 6.33
N ASP A 126 -10.56 -8.30 7.41
CA ASP A 126 -10.87 -7.06 8.13
C ASP A 126 -9.67 -6.69 9.01
N LEU A 127 -9.22 -5.44 8.90
CA LEU A 127 -8.07 -4.92 9.63
C LEU A 127 -8.51 -4.30 10.96
N GLU A 128 -7.58 -4.20 11.90
CA GLU A 128 -7.81 -3.44 13.13
C GLU A 128 -8.11 -1.98 12.82
N THR A 129 -9.01 -1.38 13.59
CA THR A 129 -9.33 0.04 13.47
C THR A 129 -8.17 0.91 13.96
N VAL A 130 -7.93 2.03 13.29
CA VAL A 130 -6.90 3.00 13.72
C VAL A 130 -7.50 4.37 13.94
N LYS A 131 -6.94 5.11 14.90
CA LYS A 131 -7.30 6.51 15.13
C LYS A 131 -6.68 7.40 14.05
N ILE A 132 -7.47 8.35 13.56
CA ILE A 132 -7.08 9.40 12.63
C ILE A 132 -6.77 10.65 13.46
N GLU A 133 -5.50 11.05 13.44
CA GLU A 133 -5.04 12.30 14.03
C GLU A 133 -5.29 13.48 13.07
N PRO A 134 -5.41 14.72 13.58
CA PRO A 134 -5.73 15.88 12.76
C PRO A 134 -4.76 16.18 11.61
N ALA A 135 -3.51 15.74 11.75
CA ALA A 135 -2.44 15.94 10.76
C ALA A 135 -2.32 14.78 9.76
N ASP A 136 -3.10 13.71 9.89
CA ASP A 136 -2.91 12.52 9.09
C ASP A 136 -3.43 12.67 7.66
N GLY A 137 -2.63 12.19 6.72
CA GLY A 137 -3.07 11.89 5.37
C GLY A 137 -3.51 10.44 5.23
N VAL A 138 -4.11 10.12 4.07
CA VAL A 138 -4.50 8.74 3.72
C VAL A 138 -3.34 7.75 3.81
N LEU A 139 -2.12 8.17 3.46
CA LEU A 139 -0.93 7.32 3.51
C LEU A 139 -0.48 7.03 4.95
N ASP A 140 -0.66 7.97 5.89
CA ASP A 140 -0.35 7.76 7.31
C ASP A 140 -1.34 6.78 7.97
N VAL A 141 -2.63 6.88 7.60
CA VAL A 141 -3.66 5.91 8.02
C VAL A 141 -3.38 4.53 7.42
N LEU A 142 -3.08 4.46 6.11
CA LEU A 142 -2.72 3.23 5.41
C LEU A 142 -1.55 2.52 6.09
N LEU A 143 -0.48 3.25 6.41
CA LEU A 143 0.70 2.69 7.07
C LEU A 143 0.32 2.04 8.40
N ARG A 144 -0.48 2.72 9.24
CA ARG A 144 -0.91 2.15 10.53
C ARG A 144 -1.85 0.95 10.39
N LEU A 145 -2.75 0.96 9.40
CA LEU A 145 -3.63 -0.19 9.11
C LEU A 145 -2.80 -1.42 8.69
N LEU A 146 -1.80 -1.22 7.85
CA LEU A 146 -0.95 -2.31 7.33
C LEU A 146 0.14 -2.76 8.31
N ALA A 147 0.58 -1.90 9.24
CA ALA A 147 1.64 -2.23 10.20
C ALA A 147 1.30 -3.45 11.07
N PHE A 148 0.02 -3.76 11.28
CA PHE A 148 -0.41 -4.95 12.02
C PHE A 148 -0.18 -6.26 11.28
N MET A 149 -0.09 -6.22 9.94
CA MET A 149 0.13 -7.43 9.13
C MET A 149 1.58 -7.90 9.11
N VAL A 150 2.52 -7.05 9.54
CA VAL A 150 3.96 -7.25 9.44
C VAL A 150 4.58 -7.64 10.79
N ARG A 151 3.77 -7.69 11.86
CA ARG A 151 4.22 -8.04 13.22
C ARG A 151 4.23 -9.53 13.49
#